data_AF-A0A7J8LT12-F1
#
_entry.id   AF-A0A7J8LT12-F1
#
_cell.length_a   1.000
_cell.length_b   1.000
_cell.length_c   1.000
_cell.angle_alpha   90.00
_cell.angle_beta   90.00
_cell.angle_gamma   90.00
#
_symmetry.space_group_name_H-M   'P 1'
#
loop_
_entity.id
_entity.type
_entity.pdbx_description
1 polymer ?
#
loop_
_entity_poly.entity_id
_entity_poly.type
_entity_poly.pdbx_seq_one_letter_code
_entity_poly.pdbx_strand_id
1 'polypeptide(L)'
;YSLVANITASSYAAISTLIVLATRNGEAGFAQVITIFDATIVGLLFSANGAALAVGIIGYKGNSHLQWNKVCNVFDSFCDRVAISIVLSLVASFAFIALVALAVLSLQKRFATRT
;
A
#
# COMPACT_ATOMS: atom_id res chain seq x y z
N TYR A 1 13.25 1.32 -0.86
CA TYR A 1 12.24 1.41 0.22
C TYR A 1 10.85 0.99 -0.25
N SER A 2 10.29 1.56 -1.34
CA SER A 2 8.97 1.16 -1.85
C SER A 2 8.86 -0.35 -2.18
N LEU A 3 9.90 -0.98 -2.73
CA LEU A 3 9.95 -2.43 -2.93
C LEU A 3 9.71 -3.23 -1.63
N VAL A 4 10.43 -2.86 -0.56
CA VAL A 4 10.35 -3.56 0.74
C VAL A 4 8.95 -3.42 1.32
N ALA A 5 8.39 -2.21 1.29
CA ALA A 5 7.03 -1.96 1.76
C ALA A 5 5.98 -2.79 1.01
N ASN A 6 6.10 -2.89 -0.32
CA ASN A 6 5.18 -3.69 -1.14
C ASN A 6 5.29 -5.19 -0.85
N ILE A 7 6.51 -5.72 -0.64
CA ILE A 7 6.72 -7.12 -0.27
C ILE A 7 6.09 -7.42 1.09
N THR A 8 6.34 -6.57 2.09
CA THR A 8 5.77 -6.71 3.43
C THR A 8 4.25 -6.63 3.40
N ALA A 9 3.68 -5.68 2.65
CA ALA A 9 2.24 -5.56 2.50
C ALA A 9 1.62 -6.79 1.83
N SER A 10 2.26 -7.30 0.78
CA SER A 10 1.76 -8.46 0.02
C SER A 10 1.81 -9.74 0.85
N SER A 11 2.92 -9.98 1.56
CA SER A 11 3.04 -11.16 2.42
C SER A 11 2.05 -11.11 3.59
N TYR A 12 1.90 -9.94 4.22
CA TYR A 12 0.92 -9.73 5.27
C TYR A 12 -0.51 -9.96 4.78
N ALA A 13 -0.90 -9.35 3.65
CA ALA A 13 -2.24 -9.50 3.09
C ALA A 13 -2.55 -10.97 2.72
N ALA A 14 -1.58 -11.70 2.15
CA ALA A 14 -1.73 -13.12 1.85
C ALA A 14 -1.95 -13.95 3.12
N ILE A 15 -1.12 -13.74 4.15
CA ILE A 15 -1.24 -14.45 5.43
C ILE A 15 -2.57 -14.12 6.11
N SER A 16 -2.92 -12.84 6.21
CA SER A 16 -4.17 -12.38 6.82
C SER A 16 -5.39 -13.00 6.14
N THR A 17 -5.41 -13.01 4.80
CA THR A 17 -6.50 -13.61 4.02
C THR A 17 -6.59 -15.12 4.24
N LEU A 18 -5.46 -15.83 4.27
CA LEU A 18 -5.43 -17.27 4.56
C LEU A 18 -5.96 -17.58 5.96
N ILE A 19 -5.60 -16.77 6.96
CA ILE A 19 -6.12 -16.95 8.31
C ILE A 19 -7.63 -16.72 8.34
N VAL A 20 -8.15 -15.67 7.71
CA VAL A 20 -9.60 -15.39 7.63
C VAL A 20 -10.35 -16.52 6.92
N LEU A 21 -9.80 -17.07 5.83
CA LEU A 21 -10.38 -18.20 5.11
C LEU A 21 -10.38 -19.49 5.95
N ALA A 22 -9.29 -19.76 6.68
CA ALA A 22 -9.19 -20.91 7.57
C ALA A 22 -10.12 -20.78 8.78
N THR A 23 -10.30 -19.56 9.29
CA THR A 23 -11.15 -19.23 10.43
C THR A 23 -12.51 -18.71 9.97
N ARG A 24 -13.26 -19.57 9.27
CA ARG A 24 -14.60 -19.26 8.71
C ARG A 24 -15.62 -18.73 9.73
N ASN A 25 -15.34 -18.89 11.03
CA ASN A 25 -16.14 -18.47 12.20
C ASN A 25 -15.34 -17.63 13.23
N GLY A 26 -14.31 -16.90 12.80
CA GLY A 26 -13.43 -16.14 13.70
C GLY A 26 -14.17 -15.19 14.66
N GLU A 27 -13.75 -15.18 15.93
CA GLU A 27 -14.27 -14.28 16.95
C GLU A 27 -14.06 -12.81 16.55
N ALA A 28 -15.02 -11.94 16.91
CA ALA A 28 -15.01 -10.52 16.53
C ALA A 28 -13.71 -9.77 16.92
N GLY A 29 -13.03 -10.22 17.98
CA GLY A 29 -11.75 -9.65 18.41
C GLY A 29 -10.60 -9.87 17.42
N PHE A 30 -10.54 -11.03 16.75
CA PHE A 30 -9.46 -11.33 15.81
C PHE A 30 -9.55 -10.47 14.54
N ALA A 31 -10.78 -10.26 14.05
CA ALA A 31 -11.03 -9.38 12.92
C ALA A 31 -10.70 -7.91 13.22
N GLN A 32 -10.90 -7.45 14.47
CA GLN A 32 -10.51 -6.11 14.89
C GLN A 32 -8.98 -5.91 14.88
N VAL A 33 -8.23 -6.91 15.37
CA VAL A 33 -6.75 -6.86 15.36
C VAL A 33 -6.21 -6.83 13.93
N ILE A 34 -6.74 -7.68 13.04
CA ILE A 34 -6.39 -7.66 11.61
C ILE A 34 -6.65 -6.27 11.02
N THR A 35 -7.83 -5.71 11.25
CA THR A 35 -8.21 -4.38 10.70
C THR A 35 -7.25 -3.27 11.15
N ILE A 36 -6.76 -3.30 12.40
CA ILE A 36 -5.78 -2.33 12.89
C ILE A 36 -4.44 -2.49 12.15
N PHE A 37 -3.98 -3.73 11.97
CA PHE A 37 -2.75 -3.98 11.20
C PHE A 37 -2.91 -3.65 9.71
N ASP A 38 -4.07 -3.90 9.10
CA ASP A 38 -4.31 -3.48 7.72
C ASP A 38 -4.18 -1.95 7.58
N ALA A 39 -4.70 -1.18 8.55
CA ALA A 39 -4.58 0.27 8.56
C ALA A 39 -3.13 0.76 8.70
N THR A 40 -2.30 0.09 9.50
CA THR A 40 -0.86 0.44 9.60
C THR A 40 -0.11 0.14 8.31
N ILE A 41 -0.44 -0.96 7.62
CA ILE A 41 0.12 -1.31 6.32
C ILE A 41 -0.27 -0.30 5.24
N VAL A 42 -1.51 0.21 5.24
CA VAL A 42 -1.91 1.33 4.37
C VAL A 42 -1.00 2.54 4.59
N GLY A 43 -0.77 2.94 5.84
CA GLY A 43 0.12 4.06 6.16
C GLY A 43 1.55 3.86 5.66
N LEU A 44 2.08 2.65 5.81
CA LEU A 44 3.40 2.27 5.30
C LEU A 44 3.49 2.39 3.77
N LEU A 45 2.49 1.87 3.05
CA LEU A 45 2.44 1.91 1.59
C LEU A 45 2.39 3.35 1.04
N PHE A 46 1.52 4.20 1.60
CA PHE A 46 1.43 5.61 1.19
C PHE A 46 2.72 6.37 1.47
N SER A 47 3.34 6.14 2.63
CA SER A 47 4.62 6.77 2.97
C SER A 47 5.73 6.37 1.99
N ALA A 48 5.83 5.07 1.69
CA ALA A 48 6.85 4.56 0.79
C ALA A 48 6.62 4.98 -0.68
N ASN A 49 5.37 5.01 -1.13
CA ASN A 49 4.99 5.49 -2.46
C ASN A 49 5.21 7.00 -2.60
N GLY A 50 4.88 7.80 -1.57
CA GLY A 50 5.15 9.24 -1.56
C GLY A 50 6.65 9.55 -1.68
N ALA A 51 7.50 8.85 -0.93
CA ALA A 51 8.94 8.98 -1.05
C ALA A 51 9.46 8.57 -2.44
N ALA A 52 8.95 7.47 -2.99
CA ALA A 52 9.32 7.01 -4.33
C ALA A 52 8.89 8.00 -5.43
N LEU A 53 7.68 8.58 -5.32
CA LEU A 53 7.17 9.60 -6.22
C LEU A 53 8.03 10.87 -6.18
N ALA A 54 8.36 11.37 -4.98
CA ALA A 54 9.18 12.56 -4.83
C ALA A 54 10.56 12.39 -5.52
N VAL A 55 11.25 11.28 -5.25
CA VAL A 55 12.54 10.97 -5.88
C VAL A 55 12.37 10.73 -7.39
N GLY A 56 11.29 10.06 -7.81
CA GLY A 56 10.99 9.82 -9.22
C GLY A 56 10.80 11.12 -10.00
N ILE A 57 10.07 12.10 -9.45
CA ILE A 57 9.86 13.41 -10.08
C ILE A 57 11.16 14.19 -10.18
N ILE A 58 12.00 14.16 -9.14
CA ILE A 58 13.34 14.77 -9.18
C ILE A 58 14.20 14.10 -10.25
N GLY A 59 14.16 12.77 -10.37
CA GLY A 59 14.88 12.02 -11.40
C GLY A 59 14.39 12.31 -12.83
N TYR A 60 13.10 12.57 -13.01
CA TYR A 60 12.47 12.86 -14.30
C TYR A 60 12.67 14.31 -14.75
N LYS A 61 12.37 15.28 -13.87
CA LYS A 61 12.48 16.71 -14.19
C LYS A 61 13.90 17.25 -14.07
N GLY A 62 14.74 16.65 -13.21
CA GLY A 62 16.03 17.22 -12.80
C GLY A 62 15.84 18.50 -11.96
N ASN A 63 16.90 18.93 -11.30
CA ASN A 63 16.91 20.22 -10.60
C ASN A 63 18.28 20.89 -10.73
N SER A 64 18.34 21.99 -11.50
CA SER A 64 19.58 22.72 -11.76
C SER A 64 20.17 23.37 -10.50
N HIS A 65 19.31 23.79 -9.56
CA HIS A 65 19.74 24.38 -8.29
C HIS A 65 20.58 23.40 -7.46
N LEU A 66 20.22 22.12 -7.49
CA LEU A 66 20.94 21.06 -6.76
C LEU A 66 21.95 20.31 -7.64
N GLN A 67 22.25 20.82 -8.85
CA GLN A 67 23.07 20.13 -9.86
C GLN A 67 22.57 18.70 -10.19
N TRP A 68 21.29 18.43 -9.96
CA TRP A 68 20.69 17.11 -10.20
C TRP A 68 20.29 17.00 -11.67
N ASN A 69 21.12 16.34 -12.46
CA ASN A 69 20.84 16.14 -13.88
C ASN A 69 19.72 15.10 -14.10
N LYS A 70 18.95 15.26 -15.18
CA LYS A 70 17.87 14.32 -15.53
C LYS A 70 18.44 12.92 -15.76
N VAL A 71 18.08 11.97 -14.90
CA VAL A 71 18.53 10.58 -15.02
C VAL A 71 17.71 9.83 -16.07
N CYS A 72 16.40 10.12 -16.15
CA CYS A 72 15.50 9.47 -17.10
C CYS A 72 15.81 9.78 -18.56
N ASN A 73 16.58 10.84 -18.86
CA ASN A 73 17.00 11.15 -20.23
C ASN A 73 18.01 10.11 -20.80
N VAL A 74 18.72 9.39 -19.92
CA VAL A 74 19.70 8.37 -20.31
C VAL A 74 19.11 6.96 -20.29
N PHE A 75 18.16 6.71 -19.36
CA PHE A 75 17.56 5.40 -19.12
C PHE A 75 16.03 5.44 -19.23
N ASP A 76 15.52 5.93 -20.36
CA ASP A 76 14.10 6.25 -20.54
C ASP A 76 13.20 5.02 -20.34
N SER A 77 13.54 3.88 -20.95
CA SER A 77 12.80 2.63 -20.81
C SER A 77 12.75 2.09 -19.37
N PHE A 78 13.81 2.31 -18.59
CA PHE A 78 13.85 1.91 -17.18
C PHE A 78 13.01 2.86 -16.34
N CYS A 79 13.11 4.17 -16.58
CA CYS A 79 12.28 5.15 -15.87
C CYS A 79 10.80 4.94 -16.12
N ASP A 80 10.39 4.61 -17.35
CA ASP A 80 9.01 4.28 -17.67
C ASP A 80 8.52 3.07 -16.88
N ARG A 81 9.30 1.99 -16.83
CA ARG A 81 8.94 0.79 -16.05
C ARG A 81 8.81 1.09 -14.55
N VAL A 82 9.72 1.90 -14.00
CA VAL A 82 9.67 2.30 -12.59
C VAL A 82 8.46 3.20 -12.33
N ALA A 83 8.18 4.15 -13.22
CA ALA A 83 7.02 5.03 -13.10
C ALA A 83 5.70 4.22 -13.13
N ILE A 84 5.55 3.30 -14.08
CA ILE A 84 4.40 2.39 -14.17
C ILE A 84 4.27 1.56 -12.87
N SER A 85 5.38 1.03 -12.36
CA SER A 85 5.38 0.26 -11.11
C SER A 85 4.91 1.09 -9.90
N ILE A 86 5.37 2.35 -9.78
CA ILE A 86 4.94 3.25 -8.71
C ILE A 86 3.45 3.58 -8.84
N VAL A 87 2.97 3.87 -10.05
CA VAL A 87 1.54 4.13 -10.30
C VAL A 87 0.70 2.91 -9.93
N LEU A 88 1.12 1.71 -10.33
CA LEU A 88 0.41 0.48 -10.00
C LEU A 88 0.39 0.22 -8.48
N SER A 89 1.52 0.43 -7.80
CA SER A 89 1.61 0.37 -6.33
C SER A 89 0.67 1.37 -5.65
N LEU A 90 0.52 2.57 -6.21
CA LEU A 90 -0.40 3.59 -5.69
C LEU A 90 -1.86 3.16 -5.86
N VAL A 91 -2.23 2.65 -7.05
CA VAL A 91 -3.57 2.11 -7.31
C VAL A 91 -3.89 0.95 -6.36
N ALA A 92 -2.94 0.04 -6.16
CA ALA A 92 -3.09 -1.06 -5.21
C ALA A 92 -3.28 -0.56 -3.77
N SER A 93 -2.57 0.50 -3.37
CA SER A 93 -2.72 1.13 -2.05
C SER A 93 -4.12 1.73 -1.86
N PHE A 94 -4.69 2.36 -2.90
CA PHE A 94 -6.06 2.86 -2.90
C PHE A 94 -7.11 1.74 -2.85
N ALA A 95 -6.87 0.63 -3.54
CA ALA A 95 -7.73 -0.54 -3.42
C ALA A 95 -7.67 -1.12 -1.99
N PHE A 96 -6.47 -1.18 -1.40
CA PHE A 96 -6.28 -1.72 -0.05
C PHE A 96 -6.98 -0.87 1.01
N ILE A 97 -6.88 0.47 0.96
CA ILE A 97 -7.64 1.33 1.90
C ILE A 97 -9.16 1.20 1.72
N ALA A 98 -9.65 1.00 0.49
CA ALA A 98 -11.08 0.75 0.26
C ALA A 98 -11.53 -0.58 0.91
N LEU A 99 -10.71 -1.64 0.81
CA LEU A 99 -10.96 -2.91 1.50
C LEU A 99 -10.98 -2.74 3.02
N VAL A 100 -10.04 -1.99 3.60
CA VAL A 100 -10.01 -1.69 5.04
C VAL A 100 -11.27 -0.93 5.47
N ALA A 101 -11.70 0.07 4.69
CA ALA A 101 -12.92 0.82 4.98
C ALA A 101 -14.16 -0.10 4.98
N LEU A 102 -14.27 -1.00 4.00
CA LEU A 102 -15.33 -2.00 3.94
C LEU A 102 -15.26 -2.97 5.14
N ALA A 103 -14.07 -3.41 5.53
CA ALA A 103 -13.87 -4.27 6.70
C ALA A 103 -14.36 -3.60 7.98
N VAL A 104 -13.96 -2.35 8.21
CA VAL A 104 -14.44 -1.53 9.35
C VAL A 104 -15.96 -1.42 9.33
N LEU A 105 -16.57 -1.03 8.20
CA LEU A 105 -18.02 -0.91 8.09
C LEU A 105 -18.74 -2.24 8.36
N SER A 106 -18.19 -3.36 7.89
CA SER A 106 -18.74 -4.69 8.14
C SER A 106 -18.67 -5.09 9.62
N LEU A 107 -17.59 -4.72 10.31
CA LEU A 107 -17.42 -4.94 11.74
C LEU A 107 -18.42 -4.09 12.53
N GLN A 108 -18.55 -2.80 12.21
CA GLN A 108 -19.53 -1.91 12.84
C GLN A 108 -20.96 -2.46 12.72
N LYS A 109 -21.34 -2.92 11.53
CA LYS A 109 -22.66 -3.57 11.31
C LYS A 109 -22.82 -4.82 12.18
N ARG A 110 -21.80 -5.69 12.26
CA ARG A 110 -21.84 -6.89 13.12
C ARG A 110 -21.97 -6.58 14.60
N PHE A 111 -21.30 -5.53 15.08
CA PHE A 111 -21.43 -5.07 16.47
C PHE A 111 -22.85 -4.55 16.74
N ALA A 112 -23.40 -3.72 15.84
CA ALA A 112 -24.76 -3.20 15.96
C ALA A 112 -25.86 -4.27 15.94
N THR A 113 -25.66 -5.39 15.21
CA THR A 113 -26.60 -6.53 15.22
C THR A 113 -26.51 -7.38 16.49
N ARG A 114 -25.40 -7.30 17.25
CA ARG A 114 -25.20 -8.08 18.49
C ARG A 114 -25.69 -7.39 19.76
N THR A 115 -25.91 -6.08 19.73
CA THR A 115 -26.60 -5.28 20.77
C THR A 115 -28.11 -5.32 20.58
#